data_AF-C3ZX52-F1
#
_entry.id   AF-C3ZX52-F1
#
_cell.length_a   1.000
_cell.length_b   1.000
_cell.length_c   1.000
_cell.angle_alpha   90.00
_cell.angle_beta   90.00
_cell.angle_gamma   90.00
#
_symmetry.space_group_name_H-M   'P 1'
#
loop_
_entity.id
_entity.type
_entity.pdbx_description
1 polymer ?
#
loop_
_entity_poly.entity_id
_entity_poly.type
_entity_poly.pdbx_seq_one_letter_code
_entity_poly.pdbx_strand_id
1 'polypeptide(L)'
;LRFQSRLTDSRLVEWQAVLWRSVLLVEIPAGILPDGSKESFVNLLDYAEEQLQCETVLICFKKDRNDRASLIRVFMFMGLEVVAPGHPDIPDNPDYFFMAYTID
;
A
#
# COMPACT_ATOMS: atom_id res chain seq x y z
N LEU A 1 -10.12 6.11 -5.04
CA LEU A 1 -9.72 5.30 -6.22
C LEU A 1 -9.86 3.82 -5.86
N ARG A 2 -10.12 2.97 -6.84
CA ARG A 2 -10.12 1.52 -6.65
C ARG A 2 -9.20 0.95 -7.72
N PHE A 3 -8.11 0.35 -7.31
CA PHE A 3 -7.17 -0.29 -8.22
C PHE A 3 -7.48 -1.76 -8.30
N GLN A 4 -7.69 -2.27 -9.51
CA GLN A 4 -8.01 -3.67 -9.76
C GLN A 4 -6.97 -4.23 -10.74
N SER A 5 -6.24 -5.25 -10.30
CA SER A 5 -5.33 -5.98 -11.17
C SER A 5 -5.93 -7.35 -11.49
N ARG A 6 -6.07 -7.65 -12.79
CA ARG A 6 -6.47 -8.96 -13.28
C ARG A 6 -5.22 -9.68 -13.78
N LEU A 7 -4.79 -10.70 -13.03
CA LEU A 7 -3.55 -11.44 -13.34
C LEU A 7 -3.83 -12.64 -14.25
N THR A 8 -5.00 -13.28 -14.11
CA THR A 8 -5.55 -14.31 -15.01
C THR A 8 -7.08 -14.20 -15.06
N ASP A 9 -7.76 -14.93 -15.97
CA ASP A 9 -9.23 -14.87 -16.15
C ASP A 9 -10.05 -15.09 -14.87
N SER A 10 -9.48 -15.71 -13.84
CA SER A 10 -10.12 -15.99 -12.54
C SER A 10 -9.47 -15.31 -11.33
N ARG A 11 -8.37 -14.56 -11.50
CA ARG A 11 -7.63 -13.95 -10.37
C ARG A 11 -7.72 -12.43 -10.42
N LEU A 12 -8.56 -11.89 -9.55
CA LEU A 12 -8.74 -10.46 -9.34
C LEU A 12 -8.16 -10.07 -7.97
N VAL A 13 -7.21 -9.15 -7.97
CA VAL A 13 -6.71 -8.49 -6.75
C VAL A 13 -7.23 -7.06 -6.76
N GLU A 14 -7.85 -6.64 -5.66
CA GLU A 14 -8.40 -5.29 -5.50
C GLU A 14 -7.72 -4.58 -4.34
N TRP A 15 -7.30 -3.33 -4.59
CA TRP A 15 -6.74 -2.43 -3.60
C TRP A 15 -7.61 -1.19 -3.49
N GLN A 16 -7.94 -0.82 -2.25
CA GLN A 16 -8.59 0.46 -1.97
C GLN A 16 -7.51 1.51 -1.82
N ALA A 17 -7.62 2.62 -2.56
CA ALA A 17 -6.62 3.66 -2.52
C ALA A 17 -7.22 5.07 -2.61
N VAL A 18 -6.56 6.04 -2.02
CA VAL A 18 -6.92 7.46 -2.10
C VAL A 18 -5.70 8.20 -2.61
N LEU A 19 -5.87 8.94 -3.71
CA LEU A 19 -4.86 9.87 -4.20
C LEU A 19 -5.08 11.22 -3.54
N TRP A 20 -4.05 11.76 -2.93
CA TRP A 20 -4.03 13.08 -2.33
C TRP A 20 -2.74 13.80 -2.71
N ARG A 21 -2.84 14.83 -3.56
CA ARG A 21 -1.67 15.49 -4.18
C ARG A 21 -0.82 14.44 -4.91
N SER A 22 0.49 14.41 -4.69
CA SER A 22 1.42 13.41 -5.24
C SER A 22 1.56 12.17 -4.35
N VAL A 23 0.61 11.91 -3.44
CA VAL A 23 0.67 10.79 -2.49
C VAL A 23 -0.50 9.82 -2.71
N LEU A 24 -0.20 8.55 -2.97
CA LEU A 24 -1.20 7.49 -3.06
C LEU A 24 -1.24 6.68 -1.76
N LEU A 25 -2.34 6.81 -1.00
CA LEU A 25 -2.58 6.00 0.20
C LEU A 25 -3.35 4.73 -0.15
N VAL A 26 -2.79 3.56 0.13
CA VAL A 26 -3.38 2.23 -0.13
C VAL A 26 -3.73 1.55 1.19
N GLU A 27 -4.97 1.09 1.34
CA GLU A 27 -5.38 0.28 2.49
C GLU A 27 -5.08 -1.20 2.22
N ILE A 28 -4.33 -1.84 3.12
CA ILE A 28 -4.04 -3.27 3.03
C ILE A 28 -5.21 -4.05 3.67
N PRO A 29 -5.90 -4.91 2.89
CA PRO A 29 -7.07 -5.63 3.39
C PRO A 29 -6.72 -6.59 4.51
N ALA A 30 -7.67 -6.82 5.42
CA ALA A 30 -7.53 -7.77 6.52
C ALA A 30 -7.45 -9.22 6.03
N GLY A 31 -6.62 -10.04 6.68
CA GLY A 31 -6.47 -11.45 6.36
C GLY A 31 -5.35 -11.73 5.36
N ILE A 32 -5.37 -12.94 4.79
CA ILE A 32 -4.36 -13.42 3.86
C ILE A 32 -4.55 -12.70 2.52
N LEU A 33 -3.49 -12.05 2.05
CA LEU A 33 -3.47 -11.45 0.72
C LEU A 33 -3.61 -12.56 -0.35
N PRO A 34 -4.47 -12.38 -1.37
CA PRO A 34 -4.68 -13.39 -2.39
C PRO A 34 -3.39 -13.68 -3.18
N ASP A 35 -3.29 -14.87 -3.77
CA ASP A 35 -2.19 -15.22 -4.69
C ASP A 35 -2.08 -14.17 -5.80
N GLY A 36 -0.85 -13.72 -6.08
CA GLY A 36 -0.58 -12.67 -7.05
C GLY A 36 -0.58 -11.25 -6.47
N SER A 37 -0.83 -11.08 -5.17
CA SER A 37 -0.84 -9.76 -4.54
C SER A 37 0.50 -9.03 -4.65
N LYS A 38 1.63 -9.75 -4.70
CA LYS A 38 2.94 -9.13 -4.89
C LYS A 38 3.04 -8.49 -6.27
N GLU A 39 2.75 -9.25 -7.32
CA GLU A 39 2.77 -8.79 -8.70
C GLU A 39 1.76 -7.67 -8.93
N SER A 40 0.56 -7.81 -8.35
CA SER A 40 -0.45 -6.74 -8.39
C SER A 40 -0.01 -5.48 -7.66
N PHE A 41 0.76 -5.59 -6.57
CA PHE A 41 1.26 -4.44 -5.83
C PHE A 41 2.40 -3.74 -6.58
N VAL A 42 3.29 -4.49 -7.23
CA VAL A 42 4.31 -3.90 -8.13
C VAL A 42 3.64 -3.13 -9.27
N ASN A 43 2.64 -3.71 -9.94
CA ASN A 43 1.87 -3.01 -10.98
C ASN A 43 1.18 -1.73 -10.44
N LEU A 44 0.80 -1.73 -9.15
CA LEU A 44 0.23 -0.54 -8.52
C LEU A 44 1.29 0.55 -8.33
N LEU A 45 2.52 0.19 -7.95
CA LEU A 45 3.65 1.13 -7.85
C LEU A 45 3.98 1.73 -9.22
N ASP A 46 4.12 0.90 -10.26
CA ASP A 46 4.37 1.35 -11.63
C ASP A 46 3.27 2.32 -12.11
N TYR A 47 2.00 1.99 -11.83
CA TYR A 47 0.87 2.86 -12.16
C TYR A 47 0.89 4.18 -11.37
N ALA A 48 1.27 4.14 -10.10
CA ALA A 48 1.37 5.33 -9.25
C ALA A 48 2.45 6.28 -9.77
N GLU A 49 3.59 5.76 -10.22
CA GLU A 49 4.67 6.51 -10.85
C GLU A 49 4.25 7.04 -12.23
N GLU A 50 4.01 6.15 -13.19
CA GLU A 50 3.87 6.53 -14.59
C GLU A 50 2.58 7.28 -14.89
N GLN A 51 1.46 6.88 -14.27
CA GLN A 51 0.13 7.36 -14.65
C GLN A 51 -0.40 8.42 -13.70
N LEU A 52 -0.15 8.25 -12.39
CA LEU A 52 -0.58 9.22 -11.38
C LEU A 52 0.48 10.26 -11.04
N GLN A 53 1.74 10.06 -11.45
CA GLN A 53 2.85 10.96 -11.16
C GLN A 53 2.99 11.20 -9.65
N CYS A 54 2.82 10.14 -8.87
CA CYS A 54 3.01 10.18 -7.42
C CYS A 54 4.50 10.26 -7.09
N GLU A 55 4.83 11.00 -6.04
CA GLU A 55 6.16 11.03 -5.42
C GLU A 55 6.26 10.00 -4.29
N THR A 56 5.12 9.60 -3.73
CA THR A 56 5.09 8.67 -2.59
C THR A 56 3.86 7.77 -2.64
N VAL A 57 4.04 6.49 -2.34
CA VAL A 57 2.96 5.54 -2.06
C VAL A 57 2.99 5.20 -0.58
N LEU A 58 1.93 5.54 0.14
CA LEU A 58 1.71 5.12 1.52
C LEU A 58 0.86 3.86 1.54
N ILE A 59 1.20 2.91 2.39
CA ILE A 59 0.29 1.83 2.76
C ILE A 59 -0.19 2.02 4.20
N CYS A 60 -1.40 1.56 4.49
CA CYS A 60 -1.92 1.56 5.85
C CYS A 60 -2.69 0.29 6.20
N PHE A 61 -2.67 -0.08 7.47
CA PHE A 61 -3.48 -1.16 8.04
C PHE A 61 -3.67 -0.96 9.55
N LYS A 62 -4.71 -1.58 10.13
CA LYS A 62 -4.98 -1.47 11.58
C LYS A 62 -3.86 -2.06 12.44
N LYS A 63 -3.49 -1.38 13.52
CA LYS A 63 -2.38 -1.77 14.42
C LYS A 63 -2.64 -3.03 15.22
N ASP A 64 -3.90 -3.40 15.43
CA ASP A 64 -4.37 -4.55 16.22
C ASP A 64 -4.36 -5.87 15.43
N ARG A 65 -3.91 -5.85 14.17
CA ARG A 65 -3.76 -7.02 13.32
C ARG A 65 -2.76 -8.04 13.87
N ASN A 66 -3.18 -9.31 13.94
CA ASN A 66 -2.34 -10.43 14.34
C ASN A 66 -1.18 -10.70 13.37
N ASP A 67 -1.35 -10.35 12.09
CA ASP A 67 -0.37 -10.53 11.01
C ASP A 67 0.55 -9.31 10.80
N ARG A 68 0.46 -8.28 11.65
CA ARG A 68 1.22 -7.02 11.55
C ARG A 68 2.71 -7.24 11.31
N ALA A 69 3.36 -8.08 12.12
CA ALA A 69 4.80 -8.29 12.04
C ALA A 69 5.23 -8.89 10.69
N SER A 70 4.41 -9.79 10.14
CA SER A 70 4.64 -10.38 8.82
C SER A 70 4.43 -9.36 7.71
N LEU A 71 3.38 -8.55 7.78
CA LEU A 71 3.12 -7.48 6.82
C LEU A 71 4.28 -6.50 6.75
N ILE A 72 4.74 -5.99 7.91
CA ILE A 72 5.87 -5.05 7.97
C ILE A 72 7.09 -5.64 7.29
N ARG A 73 7.44 -6.90 7.57
CA ARG A 73 8.59 -7.56 6.93
C ARG A 73 8.45 -7.70 5.43
N VAL A 74 7.25 -8.06 4.95
CA VAL A 74 6.97 -8.21 3.51
C VAL A 74 7.11 -6.88 2.79
N PHE A 75 6.51 -5.80 3.34
CA PHE A 75 6.59 -4.49 2.71
C PHE A 75 7.99 -3.87 2.82
N MET A 76 8.72 -4.10 3.92
CA MET A 76 10.14 -3.74 4.01
C MET A 76 10.98 -4.43 2.92
N PHE A 77 10.71 -5.71 2.64
CA PHE A 77 11.39 -6.42 1.57
C PHE A 77 11.09 -5.85 0.17
N MET A 78 9.93 -5.21 -0.01
CA MET A 78 9.58 -4.50 -1.24
C MET A 78 10.11 -3.05 -1.27
N GLY A 79 10.89 -2.62 -0.28
CA GLY A 79 11.48 -1.29 -0.23
C GLY A 79 10.67 -0.25 0.55
N LEU A 80 9.59 -0.65 1.23
CA LEU A 80 8.81 0.28 2.05
C LEU A 80 9.44 0.50 3.42
N GLU A 81 9.42 1.74 3.88
CA GLU A 81 9.94 2.13 5.18
C GLU A 81 8.82 2.46 6.17
N VAL A 82 9.03 2.20 7.46
CA VAL A 82 8.07 2.57 8.49
C VAL A 82 8.07 4.07 8.66
N VAL A 83 6.89 4.69 8.61
CA VAL A 83 6.80 6.14 8.80
C VAL A 83 6.69 6.48 10.28
N ALA A 84 7.44 7.50 10.69
CA ALA A 84 7.37 8.02 12.04
C ALA A 84 6.00 8.67 12.32
N PRO A 85 5.47 8.54 13.55
CA PRO A 85 4.31 9.32 13.97
C PRO A 85 4.54 10.82 13.78
N GLY A 86 3.53 11.54 13.29
CA GLY A 86 3.59 12.99 13.07
C GLY A 86 4.16 13.42 11.71
N HIS A 87 4.33 12.50 10.75
CA HIS A 87 4.67 12.85 9.37
C HIS A 87 3.54 13.67 8.72
N PRO A 88 3.85 14.77 8.01
CA PRO A 88 2.84 15.71 7.50
C PRO A 88 1.83 15.09 6.54
N ASP A 89 2.24 14.07 5.76
CA ASP A 89 1.36 13.39 4.80
C ASP A 89 0.55 12.24 5.40
N ILE A 90 0.68 11.98 6.70
CA ILE A 90 -0.04 10.90 7.38
C ILE A 90 -1.25 11.45 8.14
N PRO A 91 -2.44 10.87 7.94
CA PRO A 91 -3.60 11.18 8.77
C PRO A 91 -3.28 10.90 10.25
N ASP A 92 -3.63 11.84 11.12
CA ASP A 92 -3.51 11.67 12.57
C ASP A 92 -4.58 10.69 13.08
N ASN A 93 -4.36 9.40 12.82
CA ASN A 93 -5.20 8.32 13.27
C ASN A 93 -4.37 7.28 14.04
N PRO A 94 -4.53 7.19 15.37
CA PRO A 94 -3.71 6.33 16.20
C PRO A 94 -3.98 4.83 15.98
N ASP A 95 -5.07 4.44 15.33
CA ASP A 95 -5.45 3.04 15.12
C ASP A 95 -4.74 2.41 13.92
N TYR A 96 -4.12 3.22 13.05
CA TYR A 96 -3.51 2.77 11.80
C TYR A 96 -1.98 2.85 11.84
N PHE A 97 -1.36 1.81 11.29
CA PHE A 97 0.06 1.73 11.02
C PHE A 97 0.31 2.13 9.57
N PHE A 98 1.41 2.85 9.31
CA PHE A 98 1.73 3.38 7.99
C PHE A 98 3.17 3.01 7.58
N MET A 99 3.35 2.73 6.30
CA MET A 99 4.67 2.58 5.66
C MET A 99 4.69 3.35 4.34
N ALA A 100 5.85 3.84 3.92
CA ALA A 100 6.02 4.65 2.72
C ALA A 100 6.96 3.97 1.72
N TYR A 101 6.63 4.12 0.44
CA TYR A 101 7.51 3.91 -0.70
C TYR A 101 7.72 5.26 -1.37
N THR A 102 8.96 5.73 -1.46
CA THR A 102 9.30 6.94 -2.23
C THR A 102 9.56 6.52 -3.67
N ILE A 103 8.93 7.19 -4.62
CA ILE A 103 9.15 6.99 -6.05
C ILE A 103 10.32 7.90 -6.45
N ASP A 104 11.29 7.34 -7.19
CA ASP A 104 12.51 8.04 -7.63
C ASP A 104 12.30 8.91 -8.89
#